data_AF-X1AGI4-F1
#
_entry.id   AF-X1AGI4-F1
#
_cell.length_a   1.000
_cell.length_b   1.000
_cell.length_c   1.000
_cell.angle_alpha   90.00
_cell.angle_beta   90.00
_cell.angle_gamma   90.00
#
_symmetry.space_group_name_H-M   'P 1'
#
loop_
_entity.id
_entity.type
_entity.pdbx_description
1 polymer ?
#
loop_
_entity_poly.entity_id
_entity_poly.type
_entity_poly.pdbx_seq_one_letter_code
_entity_poly.pdbx_strand_id
1 'polypeptide(L)'
;MKQILFDEVSRDTKVYEACDSYAQEYGLRNVDNMLDHLVNDTFRALIIIDEATDELYKVVKNFRFPVEVIEVETYQGAGGDHIYRFTPLFKDVSDVKESIEEREQKTVDISEFDTIVVPAREDGFKETFLGENRWYEIRIHASMIPQIKYIAAYQVAPVSAITHWALVKNIEPWQDTGKFIVNFAEPAKQIGPVPLVPKS
;
A
#
# COMPACT_ATOMS: atom_id res chain seq x y z
N MET A 1 8.37 -19.96 -11.48
CA MET A 1 7.43 -18.83 -11.65
C MET A 1 7.46 -18.31 -13.09
N LYS A 2 8.60 -17.85 -13.62
CA LYS A 2 8.74 -17.41 -15.02
C LYS A 2 8.06 -18.33 -16.04
N GLN A 3 8.40 -19.63 -16.03
CA GLN A 3 7.83 -20.58 -16.99
C GLN A 3 6.30 -20.63 -16.95
N ILE A 4 5.70 -20.59 -15.75
CA ILE A 4 4.24 -20.62 -15.59
C ILE A 4 3.62 -19.34 -16.18
N LEU A 5 4.22 -18.18 -15.93
CA LEU A 5 3.76 -16.90 -16.49
C LEU A 5 3.89 -16.89 -18.01
N PHE A 6 5.02 -17.39 -18.54
CA PHE A 6 5.26 -17.46 -19.98
C PHE A 6 4.24 -18.38 -20.65
N ASP A 7 4.00 -19.56 -20.08
CA ASP A 7 3.02 -20.52 -20.60
C ASP A 7 1.60 -19.92 -20.58
N GLU A 8 1.23 -19.19 -19.52
CA GLU A 8 -0.10 -18.58 -19.41
C GLU A 8 -0.30 -17.39 -20.37
N VAL A 9 0.68 -16.49 -20.46
CA VAL A 9 0.67 -15.39 -21.44
C VAL A 9 0.63 -15.92 -22.87
N SER A 10 1.32 -17.02 -23.15
CA SER A 10 1.37 -17.63 -24.49
C SER A 10 0.07 -18.35 -24.88
N ARG A 11 -0.86 -18.60 -23.95
CA ARG A 11 -2.15 -19.23 -24.25
C ARG A 11 -3.14 -18.28 -24.92
N ASP A 12 -3.01 -16.98 -24.69
CA ASP A 12 -3.87 -15.97 -25.27
C ASP A 12 -3.06 -15.07 -26.20
N THR A 13 -3.32 -15.17 -27.51
CA THR A 13 -2.63 -14.38 -28.53
C THR A 13 -2.73 -12.88 -28.30
N LYS A 14 -3.87 -12.37 -27.80
CA LYS A 14 -4.05 -10.93 -27.54
C LYS A 14 -3.18 -10.48 -26.37
N VAL A 15 -3.12 -11.29 -25.31
CA VAL A 15 -2.28 -10.99 -24.14
C VAL A 15 -0.80 -11.04 -24.54
N TYR A 16 -0.40 -12.05 -25.32
CA TYR A 16 0.96 -12.16 -25.82
C TYR A 16 1.36 -10.96 -26.67
N GLU A 17 0.55 -10.57 -27.65
CA GLU A 17 0.81 -9.41 -28.52
C GLU A 17 0.89 -8.10 -27.74
N ALA A 18 0.05 -7.92 -26.72
CA ALA A 18 0.12 -6.76 -25.83
C ALA A 18 1.42 -6.74 -25.01
N CYS A 19 1.81 -7.89 -24.44
CA CYS A 19 3.07 -8.03 -23.71
C CYS A 19 4.29 -7.81 -24.60
N ASP A 20 4.28 -8.33 -25.83
CA ASP A 20 5.40 -8.16 -26.77
C ASP A 20 5.53 -6.70 -27.24
N SER A 21 4.39 -6.04 -27.51
CA SER A 21 4.36 -4.62 -27.86
C SER A 21 4.95 -3.76 -26.74
N TYR A 22 4.53 -4.01 -25.49
CA TYR A 22 5.08 -3.34 -24.32
C TYR A 22 6.59 -3.62 -24.17
N ALA A 23 7.03 -4.87 -24.35
CA ALA A 23 8.44 -5.21 -24.27
C ALA A 23 9.27 -4.39 -25.26
N GLN A 24 8.84 -4.29 -26.52
CA GLN A 24 9.52 -3.53 -27.56
C GLN A 24 9.55 -2.03 -27.26
N GLU A 25 8.44 -1.45 -26.79
CA GLU A 25 8.35 -0.02 -26.43
C GLU A 25 9.37 0.39 -25.37
N TYR A 26 9.62 -0.49 -24.39
CA TYR A 26 10.54 -0.23 -23.29
C TYR A 26 11.94 -0.83 -23.48
N GLY A 27 12.30 -1.22 -24.71
CA GLY A 27 13.65 -1.68 -25.07
C GLY A 27 13.99 -3.11 -24.61
N LEU A 28 12.98 -3.91 -24.28
CA LEU A 28 13.10 -5.32 -23.94
C LEU A 28 12.98 -6.19 -25.20
N ARG A 29 13.72 -7.29 -25.27
CA ARG A 29 13.89 -8.07 -26.51
C ARG A 29 12.62 -8.79 -26.97
N ASN A 30 11.84 -9.29 -26.03
CA ASN A 30 10.62 -10.08 -26.22
C ASN A 30 9.94 -10.32 -24.87
N VAL A 31 8.77 -10.98 -24.91
CA VAL A 31 8.04 -11.41 -23.70
C VAL A 31 8.92 -12.21 -22.73
N ASP A 32 9.78 -13.11 -23.21
CA ASP A 32 10.65 -13.93 -22.34
C ASP A 32 11.65 -13.07 -21.54
N ASN A 33 12.33 -12.14 -22.21
CA ASN A 33 13.26 -11.20 -21.59
C ASN A 33 12.52 -10.23 -20.64
N MET A 34 11.31 -9.80 -21.00
CA MET A 34 10.48 -9.00 -20.10
C MET A 34 10.14 -9.76 -18.82
N LEU A 35 9.71 -11.02 -18.93
CA LEU A 35 9.41 -11.86 -17.78
C LEU A 35 10.66 -12.16 -16.93
N ASP A 36 11.84 -12.28 -17.55
CA ASP A 36 13.10 -12.37 -16.81
C ASP A 36 13.33 -11.14 -15.92
N HIS A 37 13.16 -9.93 -16.46
CA HIS A 37 13.29 -8.71 -15.67
C HIS A 37 12.24 -8.65 -14.55
N LEU A 38 10.98 -8.94 -14.87
CA LEU A 38 9.89 -8.89 -13.90
C LEU A 38 10.10 -9.86 -12.73
N VAL A 39 10.58 -11.08 -12.99
CA VAL A 39 10.72 -12.12 -11.97
C VAL A 39 12.03 -12.00 -11.19
N ASN A 40 13.13 -11.58 -11.83
CA ASN A 40 14.46 -11.57 -11.20
C ASN A 40 14.78 -10.28 -10.44
N ASP A 41 14.08 -9.17 -10.72
CA ASP A 41 14.27 -7.90 -10.01
C ASP A 41 13.37 -7.82 -8.76
N THR A 42 12.39 -6.90 -8.75
CA THR A 42 11.39 -6.79 -7.69
C THR A 42 10.02 -7.16 -8.22
N PHE A 43 9.69 -8.45 -8.19
CA PHE A 43 8.35 -8.90 -8.56
C PHE A 43 7.33 -8.30 -7.58
N ARG A 44 6.32 -7.61 -8.12
CA ARG A 44 5.17 -7.10 -7.37
C ARG A 44 3.93 -7.53 -8.13
N ALA A 45 2.89 -7.94 -7.42
CA ALA A 45 1.63 -8.32 -8.04
C ALA A 45 0.53 -7.34 -7.64
N LEU A 46 -0.40 -7.13 -8.57
CA LEU A 46 -1.64 -6.44 -8.34
C LEU A 46 -2.80 -7.41 -8.64
N ILE A 47 -3.66 -7.62 -7.65
CA ILE A 47 -4.88 -8.41 -7.79
C ILE A 47 -6.05 -7.44 -7.88
N ILE A 48 -6.83 -7.55 -8.95
CA ILE A 48 -8.07 -6.79 -9.14
C ILE A 48 -9.22 -7.79 -9.01
N ILE A 49 -10.12 -7.55 -8.07
CA ILE A 49 -11.23 -8.47 -7.74
C ILE A 49 -12.50 -7.67 -7.41
N ASP A 50 -13.68 -8.27 -7.54
CA ASP A 50 -14.94 -7.61 -7.16
C ASP A 50 -15.02 -7.38 -5.63
N GLU A 51 -14.66 -8.38 -4.84
CA GLU A 51 -14.69 -8.35 -3.37
C GLU A 51 -13.47 -9.08 -2.79
N ALA A 52 -12.73 -8.43 -1.89
CA ALA A 52 -11.58 -9.03 -1.22
C ALA A 52 -12.02 -9.73 0.07
N THR A 53 -11.84 -11.05 0.12
CA THR A 53 -12.23 -11.87 1.27
C THR A 53 -11.04 -12.26 2.15
N ASP A 54 -11.31 -12.72 3.37
CA ASP A 54 -10.28 -13.23 4.26
C ASP A 54 -9.55 -14.45 3.66
N GLU A 55 -10.24 -15.30 2.87
CA GLU A 55 -9.59 -16.41 2.17
C GLU A 55 -8.56 -15.92 1.14
N LEU A 56 -8.85 -14.83 0.43
CA LEU A 56 -7.89 -14.22 -0.49
C LEU A 56 -6.65 -13.78 0.29
N TYR A 57 -6.82 -13.03 1.38
CA TYR A 57 -5.69 -12.56 2.18
C TYR A 57 -4.90 -13.69 2.86
N LYS A 58 -5.58 -14.79 3.22
CA LYS A 58 -4.94 -16.01 3.71
C LYS A 58 -4.03 -16.67 2.68
N VAL A 59 -4.34 -16.54 1.39
CA VAL A 59 -3.44 -16.96 0.30
C VAL A 59 -2.34 -15.93 0.10
N VAL A 60 -2.71 -14.64 0.05
CA VAL A 60 -1.80 -13.53 -0.24
C VAL A 60 -0.64 -13.46 0.74
N LYS A 61 -0.88 -13.68 2.04
CA LYS A 61 0.17 -13.66 3.08
C LYS A 61 1.29 -14.68 2.87
N ASN A 62 1.08 -15.71 2.04
CA ASN A 62 2.10 -16.73 1.75
C ASN A 62 3.02 -16.33 0.59
N PHE A 63 2.70 -15.27 -0.16
CA PHE A 63 3.58 -14.77 -1.20
C PHE A 63 4.80 -14.12 -0.57
N ARG A 64 5.98 -14.40 -1.14
CA ARG A 64 7.26 -13.83 -0.71
C ARG A 64 7.59 -12.51 -1.40
N PHE A 65 6.59 -11.91 -2.03
CA PHE A 65 6.70 -10.68 -2.79
C PHE A 65 5.49 -9.79 -2.48
N PRO A 66 5.61 -8.46 -2.63
CA PRO A 66 4.50 -7.55 -2.37
C PRO A 66 3.32 -7.82 -3.31
N VAL A 67 2.12 -7.91 -2.73
CA VAL A 67 0.87 -8.02 -3.47
C VAL A 67 -0.08 -6.92 -3.01
N GLU A 68 -0.53 -6.10 -3.94
CA GLU A 68 -1.62 -5.14 -3.72
C GLU A 68 -2.94 -5.78 -4.16
N VAL A 69 -4.02 -5.53 -3.42
CA VAL A 69 -5.37 -5.97 -3.76
C VAL A 69 -6.24 -4.73 -3.95
N ILE A 70 -6.90 -4.62 -5.09
CA ILE A 70 -7.90 -3.57 -5.38
C ILE A 70 -9.24 -4.23 -5.60
N GLU A 71 -10.25 -3.70 -4.90
CA GLU A 71 -11.65 -4.00 -5.17
C GLU A 71 -12.16 -3.09 -6.29
N VAL A 72 -12.62 -3.70 -7.39
CA VAL A 72 -13.28 -3.04 -8.51
C VAL A 72 -14.61 -3.72 -8.74
N GLU A 73 -15.69 -3.09 -8.28
CA GLU A 73 -17.03 -3.63 -8.42
C GLU A 73 -17.68 -3.13 -9.70
N THR A 74 -18.25 -4.05 -10.47
CA THR A 74 -18.98 -3.73 -11.70
C THR A 74 -20.49 -3.89 -11.48
N TYR A 75 -21.24 -2.82 -11.71
CA TYR A 75 -22.70 -2.79 -11.63
C TYR A 75 -23.28 -2.65 -13.03
N GLN A 76 -24.25 -3.50 -13.38
CA GLN A 76 -24.95 -3.41 -14.66
C GLN A 76 -26.36 -2.84 -14.44
N GLY A 77 -26.66 -1.73 -15.10
CA GLY A 77 -27.99 -1.13 -15.13
C GLY A 77 -28.93 -1.90 -16.07
N ALA A 78 -30.24 -1.74 -15.88
CA ALA A 78 -31.27 -2.41 -16.69
C ALA A 78 -31.20 -2.08 -18.20
N GLY A 79 -30.56 -0.97 -18.57
CA GLY A 79 -30.32 -0.56 -19.96
C GLY A 79 -29.04 -1.12 -20.60
N GLY A 80 -28.24 -1.90 -19.87
CA GLY A 80 -26.94 -2.40 -20.34
C GLY A 80 -25.75 -1.50 -20.01
N ASP A 81 -25.98 -0.36 -19.36
CA ASP A 81 -24.92 0.52 -18.86
C ASP A 81 -24.12 -0.15 -17.74
N HIS A 82 -22.81 0.07 -17.70
CA HIS A 82 -21.93 -0.42 -16.65
C HIS A 82 -21.43 0.74 -15.79
N ILE A 83 -21.48 0.58 -14.47
CA ILE A 83 -20.94 1.51 -13.48
C ILE A 83 -19.85 0.76 -12.72
N TYR A 84 -18.66 1.36 -12.62
CA TYR A 84 -17.53 0.80 -11.89
C TYR A 84 -17.32 1.57 -10.60
N ARG A 85 -17.22 0.87 -9.47
CA ARG A 85 -16.85 1.44 -8.17
C ARG A 85 -15.51 0.86 -7.74
N PHE A 86 -14.53 1.72 -7.50
CA PHE A 86 -13.21 1.31 -7.03
C PHE A 86 -12.54 2.43 -6.24
N THR A 87 -11.55 2.07 -5.43
CA THR A 87 -10.62 3.02 -4.81
C THR A 87 -9.28 2.96 -5.56
N PRO A 88 -8.78 4.07 -6.14
CA PRO A 88 -7.49 4.09 -6.81
C PRO A 88 -6.33 3.69 -5.89
N LEU A 89 -5.30 3.04 -6.45
CA LEU A 89 -4.04 2.81 -5.74
C LEU A 89 -3.42 4.13 -5.30
N PHE A 90 -2.83 4.12 -4.11
CA PHE A 90 -2.10 5.25 -3.55
C PHE A 90 -2.90 6.54 -3.46
N LYS A 91 -4.25 6.52 -3.53
CA LYS A 91 -5.06 7.75 -3.47
C LYS A 91 -4.64 8.67 -2.32
N ASP A 92 -4.49 8.10 -1.12
CA ASP A 92 -4.10 8.86 0.07
C ASP A 92 -2.69 9.49 -0.06
N VAL A 93 -1.79 8.82 -0.77
CA VAL A 93 -0.40 9.28 -0.96
C VAL A 93 -0.32 10.30 -2.08
N SER A 94 -1.06 10.10 -3.17
CA SER A 94 -1.18 11.02 -4.29
C SER A 94 -1.78 12.35 -3.85
N ASP A 95 -2.85 12.32 -3.05
CA ASP A 95 -3.48 13.53 -2.49
C ASP A 95 -2.48 14.32 -1.63
N VAL A 96 -1.67 13.63 -0.81
CA VAL A 96 -0.61 14.27 0.00
C VAL A 96 0.48 14.84 -0.89
N LYS A 97 0.97 14.07 -1.85
CA LYS A 97 2.00 14.49 -2.80
C LYS A 97 1.56 15.76 -3.54
N GLU A 98 0.40 15.75 -4.19
CA GLU A 98 -0.13 16.91 -4.91
C GLU A 98 -0.20 18.14 -4.00
N SER A 99 -0.67 17.98 -2.75
CA SER A 99 -0.74 19.08 -1.79
C SER A 99 0.62 19.67 -1.41
N ILE A 100 1.68 18.86 -1.37
CA ILE A 100 3.05 19.33 -1.09
C ILE A 100 3.61 20.01 -2.34
N GLU A 101 3.45 19.40 -3.52
CA GLU A 101 3.98 19.94 -4.77
C GLU A 101 3.38 21.32 -5.08
N GLU A 102 2.08 21.52 -4.81
CA GLU A 102 1.42 22.82 -4.93
C GLU A 102 1.98 23.87 -3.97
N ARG A 103 2.27 23.49 -2.71
CA ARG A 103 2.74 24.41 -1.67
C ARG A 103 4.22 24.75 -1.79
N GLU A 104 5.04 23.76 -2.13
CA GLU A 104 6.50 23.87 -2.15
C GLU A 104 7.06 24.13 -3.55
N GLN A 105 6.22 24.11 -4.60
CA GLN A 105 6.62 24.27 -6.00
C GLN A 105 7.77 23.32 -6.41
N LYS A 106 7.76 22.11 -5.86
CA LYS A 106 8.80 21.09 -6.08
C LYS A 106 8.14 19.73 -6.18
N THR A 107 8.64 18.90 -7.09
CA THR A 107 8.20 17.50 -7.23
C THR A 107 8.64 16.66 -6.04
N VAL A 108 7.75 15.82 -5.51
CA VAL A 108 8.01 14.92 -4.39
C VAL A 108 7.95 13.47 -4.85
N ASP A 109 8.94 12.67 -4.46
CA ASP A 109 8.92 11.23 -4.69
C ASP A 109 8.24 10.52 -3.50
N ILE A 110 7.30 9.64 -3.83
CA ILE A 110 6.59 8.82 -2.84
C ILE A 110 7.55 7.88 -2.10
N SER A 111 8.66 7.52 -2.73
CA SER A 111 9.69 6.68 -2.09
C SER A 111 10.38 7.36 -0.88
N GLU A 112 10.25 8.69 -0.74
CA GLU A 112 10.79 9.45 0.39
C GLU A 112 9.94 9.33 1.66
N PHE A 113 8.69 8.87 1.56
CA PHE A 113 7.82 8.71 2.72
C PHE A 113 8.16 7.45 3.53
N ASP A 114 8.91 7.63 4.63
CA ASP A 114 9.32 6.55 5.53
C ASP A 114 8.55 6.51 6.86
N THR A 115 7.53 7.36 7.00
CA THR A 115 6.78 7.55 8.25
C THR A 115 5.30 7.37 8.02
N ILE A 116 4.66 6.48 8.80
CA ILE A 116 3.19 6.36 8.85
C ILE A 116 2.63 7.17 10.02
N VAL A 117 1.52 7.88 9.78
CA VAL A 117 0.80 8.62 10.83
C VAL A 117 -0.51 7.89 11.12
N VAL A 118 -0.71 7.47 12.38
CA VAL A 118 -1.91 6.75 12.81
C VAL A 118 -2.78 7.63 13.71
N PRO A 119 -4.11 7.68 13.48
CA PRO A 119 -5.02 8.36 14.38
C PRO A 119 -5.20 7.53 15.66
N ALA A 120 -4.94 8.14 16.81
CA ALA A 120 -5.05 7.49 18.12
C ALA A 120 -6.05 8.21 19.02
N ARG A 121 -7.07 7.47 19.49
CA ARG A 121 -7.91 7.87 20.63
C ARG A 121 -7.13 7.67 21.92
N GLU A 122 -7.54 8.36 22.99
CA GLU A 122 -6.82 8.33 24.27
C GLU A 122 -6.55 6.91 24.79
N ASP A 123 -7.56 6.04 24.78
CA ASP A 123 -7.42 4.66 25.26
C ASP A 123 -6.43 3.87 24.42
N GLY A 124 -6.62 3.83 23.10
CA GLY A 124 -5.68 3.14 22.19
C GLY A 124 -4.27 3.72 22.26
N PHE A 125 -4.14 5.04 22.41
CA PHE A 125 -2.85 5.68 22.59
C PHE A 125 -2.14 5.20 23.87
N LYS A 126 -2.84 5.16 25.00
CA LYS A 126 -2.27 4.75 26.28
C LYS A 126 -2.01 3.24 26.36
N GLU A 127 -3.00 2.44 26.02
CA GLU A 127 -2.97 0.98 26.19
C GLU A 127 -2.09 0.33 25.13
N THR A 128 -2.28 0.70 23.86
CA THR A 128 -1.63 0.02 22.74
C THR A 128 -0.35 0.73 22.31
N PHE A 129 -0.42 2.02 21.96
CA PHE A 129 0.72 2.75 21.40
C PHE A 129 1.85 2.89 22.44
N LEU A 130 1.53 3.30 23.68
CA LEU A 130 2.50 3.42 24.76
C LEU A 130 2.66 2.15 25.60
N GLY A 131 1.56 1.46 25.90
CA GLY A 131 1.58 0.30 26.79
C GLY A 131 2.15 -0.96 26.14
N GLU A 132 1.74 -1.27 24.90
CA GLU A 132 2.15 -2.48 24.19
C GLU A 132 3.30 -2.27 23.18
N ASN A 133 3.68 -1.01 22.92
CA ASN A 133 4.70 -0.62 21.94
C ASN A 133 4.43 -1.18 20.54
N ARG A 134 3.19 -1.04 20.09
CA ARG A 134 2.71 -1.51 18.78
C ARG A 134 1.46 -0.77 18.36
N TRP A 135 1.00 -1.02 17.14
CA TRP A 135 -0.29 -0.54 16.66
C TRP A 135 -0.93 -1.57 15.71
N TYR A 136 -2.21 -1.86 15.91
CA TYR A 136 -2.93 -2.91 15.19
C TYR A 136 -3.78 -2.34 14.06
N GLU A 137 -4.18 -3.24 13.15
CA GLU A 137 -5.26 -3.02 12.19
C GLU A 137 -5.09 -1.82 11.24
N ILE A 138 -3.88 -1.58 10.76
CA ILE A 138 -3.66 -0.52 9.77
C ILE A 138 -3.57 -1.07 8.36
N ARG A 139 -4.14 -0.34 7.40
CA ARG A 139 -3.89 -0.57 5.98
C ARG A 139 -2.60 0.13 5.57
N ILE A 140 -1.73 -0.60 4.90
CA ILE A 140 -0.49 -0.08 4.33
C ILE A 140 -0.40 -0.70 2.94
N HIS A 141 -0.08 0.11 1.94
CA HIS A 141 0.32 -0.43 0.64
C HIS A 141 1.53 -1.34 0.83
N ALA A 142 1.40 -2.62 0.49
CA ALA A 142 2.43 -3.65 0.64
C ALA A 142 3.77 -3.23 0.01
N SER A 143 3.69 -2.47 -1.09
CA SER A 143 4.85 -1.89 -1.78
C SER A 143 5.61 -0.83 -0.96
N MET A 144 4.97 -0.15 -0.01
CA MET A 144 5.61 0.83 0.88
C MET A 144 6.20 0.20 2.16
N ILE A 145 5.80 -1.03 2.52
CA ILE A 145 6.29 -1.68 3.75
C ILE A 145 7.82 -1.66 3.89
N PRO A 146 8.63 -1.93 2.83
CA PRO A 146 10.09 -1.93 2.97
C PRO A 146 10.72 -0.57 3.29
N GLN A 147 10.05 0.54 3.00
CA GLN A 147 10.59 1.90 3.24
C GLN A 147 10.14 2.50 4.59
N ILE A 148 9.10 1.95 5.24
CA ILE A 148 8.60 2.49 6.51
C ILE A 148 9.59 2.20 7.64
N LYS A 149 10.09 3.28 8.26
CA LYS A 149 11.02 3.26 9.39
C LYS A 149 10.39 3.80 10.67
N TYR A 150 9.39 4.67 10.55
CA TYR A 150 8.81 5.37 11.68
C TYR A 150 7.29 5.27 11.68
N ILE A 151 6.71 5.35 12.87
CA ILE A 151 5.27 5.51 13.09
C ILE A 151 5.05 6.65 14.07
N ALA A 152 4.09 7.52 13.77
CA ALA A 152 3.72 8.65 14.59
C ALA A 152 2.24 8.61 14.99
N ALA A 153 1.94 8.93 16.24
CA ALA A 153 0.58 8.96 16.76
C ALA A 153 -0.01 10.37 16.67
N TYR A 154 -1.01 10.55 15.82
CA TYR A 154 -1.88 11.71 15.85
C TYR A 154 -2.98 11.49 16.90
N GLN A 155 -2.84 12.14 18.06
CA GLN A 155 -3.91 12.12 19.06
C GLN A 155 -5.07 12.96 18.56
N VAL A 156 -6.25 12.35 18.46
CA VAL A 156 -7.48 13.06 18.05
C VAL A 156 -7.94 14.06 19.11
N ALA A 157 -9.10 14.69 18.92
CA ALA A 157 -9.65 15.61 19.92
C ALA A 157 -9.66 14.97 21.33
N PRO A 158 -9.25 15.72 22.38
CA PRO A 158 -9.02 17.18 22.39
C PRO A 158 -7.62 17.64 21.98
N VAL A 159 -6.65 16.73 21.79
CA VAL A 159 -5.24 17.10 21.56
C VAL A 159 -5.00 17.58 20.13
N SER A 160 -5.58 16.90 19.14
CA SER A 160 -5.52 17.25 17.71
C SER A 160 -4.10 17.55 17.18
N ALA A 161 -3.15 16.71 17.57
CA ALA A 161 -1.74 16.87 17.20
C ALA A 161 -1.00 15.53 17.21
N ILE A 162 0.07 15.45 16.40
CA ILE A 162 1.08 14.40 16.56
C ILE A 162 1.90 14.73 17.80
N THR A 163 2.03 13.78 18.72
CA THR A 163 2.73 14.00 19.99
C THR A 163 3.84 13.00 20.26
N HIS A 164 3.81 11.83 19.61
CA HIS A 164 4.78 10.77 19.83
C HIS A 164 5.12 10.10 18.51
N TRP A 165 6.32 9.55 18.44
CA TRP A 165 6.76 8.70 17.35
C TRP A 165 7.56 7.52 17.89
N ALA A 166 7.67 6.46 17.12
CA ALA A 166 8.47 5.28 17.44
C ALA A 166 9.20 4.75 16.21
N LEU A 167 10.34 4.10 16.44
CA LEU A 167 11.01 3.29 15.42
C LEU A 167 10.22 2.01 15.18
N VAL A 168 10.02 1.67 13.91
CA VAL A 168 9.40 0.41 13.49
C VAL A 168 10.43 -0.71 13.55
N LYS A 169 10.09 -1.79 14.24
CA LYS A 169 10.89 -3.03 14.28
C LYS A 169 10.55 -3.94 13.12
N ASN A 170 9.26 -4.21 12.94
CA ASN A 170 8.72 -4.98 11.84
C ASN A 170 7.25 -4.61 11.61
N ILE A 171 6.76 -4.98 10.42
CA ILE A 171 5.37 -4.87 10.01
C ILE A 171 4.93 -6.27 9.59
N GLU A 172 3.88 -6.77 10.22
CA GLU A 172 3.40 -8.14 10.01
C GLU A 172 1.93 -8.11 9.58
N PRO A 173 1.47 -9.04 8.73
CA PRO A 173 0.05 -9.17 8.42
C PRO A 173 -0.77 -9.39 9.70
N TRP A 174 -1.89 -8.66 9.81
CA TRP A 174 -2.86 -8.83 10.88
C TRP A 174 -3.91 -9.87 10.46
N GLN A 175 -3.75 -11.08 11.01
CA GLN A 175 -4.63 -12.21 10.73
C GLN A 175 -4.74 -12.43 9.20
N ASP A 176 -5.96 -12.63 8.71
CA ASP A 176 -6.27 -12.81 7.29
C ASP A 176 -7.07 -11.60 6.76
N THR A 177 -6.85 -10.39 7.28
CA THR A 177 -7.72 -9.22 7.01
C THR A 177 -7.19 -8.23 5.97
N GLY A 178 -5.99 -8.47 5.44
CA GLY A 178 -5.27 -7.51 4.58
C GLY A 178 -4.74 -6.27 5.33
N LYS A 179 -4.95 -6.18 6.64
CA LYS A 179 -4.36 -5.15 7.51
C LYS A 179 -3.02 -5.63 8.06
N PHE A 180 -2.33 -4.73 8.75
CA PHE A 180 -1.03 -4.97 9.34
C PHE A 180 -1.01 -4.57 10.82
N ILE A 181 -0.12 -5.23 11.56
CA ILE A 181 0.36 -4.80 12.87
C ILE A 181 1.76 -4.23 12.71
N VAL A 182 2.03 -3.12 13.39
CA VAL A 182 3.34 -2.48 13.44
C VAL A 182 3.90 -2.64 14.84
N ASN A 183 5.02 -3.35 14.98
CA ASN A 183 5.69 -3.52 16.26
C ASN A 183 6.85 -2.53 16.39
N PHE A 184 7.00 -1.89 17.55
CA PHE A 184 8.02 -0.87 17.74
C PHE A 184 9.34 -1.50 18.20
N ALA A 185 10.45 -0.88 17.82
CA ALA A 185 11.79 -1.31 18.23
C ALA A 185 12.11 -0.91 19.67
N GLU A 186 11.54 0.21 20.11
CA GLU A 186 11.70 0.81 21.43
C GLU A 186 10.40 1.54 21.81
N PRO A 187 10.21 1.86 23.11
CA PRO A 187 9.08 2.68 23.52
C PRO A 187 9.01 4.01 22.79
N ALA A 188 7.79 4.45 22.50
CA ALA A 188 7.57 5.68 21.75
C ALA A 188 8.14 6.91 22.46
N LYS A 189 8.75 7.81 21.68
CA LYS A 189 9.37 9.04 22.14
C LYS A 189 8.39 10.19 22.00
N GLN A 190 8.19 10.92 23.10
CA GLN A 190 7.42 12.15 23.09
C GLN A 190 8.15 13.26 22.34
N ILE A 191 7.40 14.03 21.57
CA ILE A 191 7.85 15.26 20.91
C ILE A 191 6.91 16.42 21.26
N GLY A 192 7.33 17.64 20.92
CA GLY A 192 6.42 18.78 20.95
C GLY A 192 5.22 18.55 20.01
N PRO A 193 4.02 19.05 20.36
CA PRO A 193 2.82 18.80 19.57
C PRO A 193 2.97 19.40 18.18
N VAL A 194 2.78 18.58 17.14
CA VAL A 194 2.70 19.02 15.74
C VAL A 194 1.21 19.06 15.36
N PRO A 195 0.58 20.26 15.33
CA PRO A 195 -0.85 20.38 15.08
C PRO A 195 -1.20 20.08 13.63
N LEU A 196 -2.44 19.63 13.40
CA LEU A 196 -2.97 19.54 12.06
C LEU A 196 -3.10 20.93 11.44
N VAL A 197 -2.54 21.13 10.25
CA VAL A 197 -2.73 22.39 9.50
C VAL A 197 -4.17 22.42 8.97
N PRO A 198 -4.97 23.45 9.31
CA PRO A 198 -6.33 23.57 8.78
C PRO A 198 -6.33 23.60 7.25
N LYS A 199 -7.28 22.90 6.62
CA LYS A 199 -7.54 23.09 5.19
C LYS A 199 -8.03 24.53 5.01
N SER A 200 -7.29 25.31 4.23
CA SER A 200 -7.62 26.69 3.84
C SER A 200 -8.80 26.70 2.87
#